data_AF-A0A448WN11-F1
#
_entry.id   AF-A0A448WN11-F1
#
_cell.length_a   1.000
_cell.length_b   1.000
_cell.length_c   1.000
_cell.angle_alpha   90.00
_cell.angle_beta   90.00
_cell.angle_gamma   90.00
#
_symmetry.space_group_name_H-M   'P 1'
#
loop_
_entity.id
_entity.type
_entity.pdbx_description
1 polymer ?
#
loop_
_entity_poly.entity_id
_entity_poly.type
_entity_poly.pdbx_seq_one_letter_code
_entity_poly.pdbx_strand_id
1 'polypeptide(L)' 'MPLRRFSPQVPVRRDSICHGNFSICCKTIDVQASKSTTTATITFFGSIYSSIDILDTH' A
#
# COMPACT_ATOMS: atom_id res chain seq x y z
N MET A 1 41.02 10.75 23.06
CA MET A 1 39.59 10.53 23.42
C MET A 1 38.90 9.85 22.24
N PRO A 2 38.19 8.72 22.40
CA PRO A 2 37.55 8.06 21.27
C PRO A 2 36.24 8.77 20.88
N LEU A 3 36.08 9.01 19.58
CA LEU A 3 34.89 9.65 18.98
C LEU A 3 33.65 8.76 19.20
N ARG A 4 32.61 9.32 19.83
CA ARG A 4 31.30 8.67 19.97
C ARG A 4 30.68 8.46 18.59
N ARG A 5 30.46 7.21 18.22
CA ARG A 5 29.74 6.82 17.01
C ARG A 5 28.26 7.17 17.17
N PHE A 6 27.82 8.26 16.55
CA PHE A 6 26.40 8.52 16.36
C PHE A 6 25.87 7.54 15.30
N SER A 7 25.13 6.51 15.73
CA SER A 7 24.28 5.75 14.83
C SER A 7 22.98 6.54 14.66
N PRO A 8 22.71 7.16 13.50
CA PRO A 8 21.40 7.76 13.27
C PRO A 8 20.37 6.63 13.33
N GLN A 9 19.59 6.64 14.42
CA GLN A 9 18.45 5.74 14.57
C GLN A 9 17.35 6.32 13.69
N VAL A 10 17.35 5.93 12.40
CA VAL A 10 16.24 6.20 11.50
C VAL A 10 15.03 5.47 12.09
N PRO A 11 13.97 6.17 12.53
CA PRO A 11 12.77 5.51 13.02
C PRO A 11 12.18 4.70 11.86
N VAL A 12 12.34 3.38 11.94
CA VAL A 12 11.66 2.46 11.03
C VAL A 12 10.18 2.54 11.40
N ARG A 13 9.40 3.28 10.61
CA ARG A 13 7.93 3.26 10.68
C ARG A 13 7.50 1.81 10.46
N ARG A 14 6.96 1.20 11.52
CA ARG A 14 6.28 -0.09 11.40
C ARG A 14 4.87 0.21 10.91
N ASP A 15 4.70 0.28 9.61
CA ASP A 15 3.37 0.26 9.04
C ASP A 15 2.78 -1.12 9.35
N SER A 16 1.74 -1.15 10.19
CA SER A 16 1.00 -2.37 10.48
C SER A 16 0.38 -2.87 9.18
N ILE A 17 0.56 -4.16 8.87
CA ILE A 17 -0.14 -4.80 7.76
C ILE A 17 -1.63 -4.73 8.09
N CYS A 18 -2.36 -3.83 7.44
CA CYS A 18 -3.80 -3.82 7.52
C CYS A 18 -4.32 -5.04 6.78
N HIS A 19 -5.13 -5.87 7.44
CA HIS A 19 -5.99 -6.83 6.73
C HIS A 19 -6.85 -6.07 5.73
N GLY A 20 -7.32 -6.71 4.67
CA GLY A 20 -8.16 -6.05 3.66
C GLY A 20 -8.85 -7.09 2.79
N ASN A 21 -9.84 -6.64 2.05
CA ASN A 21 -10.50 -7.45 1.04
C ASN A 21 -9.95 -7.05 -0.33
N PHE A 22 -9.80 -8.04 -1.21
CA PHE A 22 -9.54 -7.77 -2.61
C PHE A 22 -10.50 -8.58 -3.48
N SER A 23 -10.85 -8.01 -4.63
CA SER A 23 -11.64 -8.67 -5.66
C SER A 23 -10.92 -8.54 -6.99
N ILE A 24 -10.99 -9.60 -7.80
CA ILE A 24 -10.38 -9.63 -9.13
C ILE A 24 -11.50 -9.71 -10.14
N CYS A 25 -11.58 -8.74 -11.04
CA CYS A 25 -12.56 -8.70 -12.12
C CYS A 25 -11.85 -8.45 -13.45
N CYS A 26 -11.72 -9.49 -14.27
CA CYS A 26 -11.05 -9.42 -15.57
C CYS A 26 -9.64 -8.82 -15.49
N LYS A 27 -9.49 -7.54 -15.87
CA LYS A 27 -8.23 -6.81 -15.90
C LYS A 27 -8.05 -5.88 -14.70
N THR A 28 -8.97 -5.85 -13.75
CA THR A 28 -8.90 -4.99 -12.57
C THR A 28 -8.78 -5.80 -11.29
N ILE A 29 -8.02 -5.26 -10.33
CA ILE A 29 -7.94 -5.74 -8.96
C ILE A 29 -8.38 -4.60 -8.06
N ASP A 30 -9.51 -4.77 -7.39
CA ASP A 30 -10.01 -3.82 -6.40
C ASP A 30 -9.51 -4.25 -5.02
N VAL A 31 -8.90 -3.32 -4.29
CA VAL A 31 -8.32 -3.54 -2.97
C VAL A 31 -8.93 -2.55 -1.99
N GLN A 32 -9.51 -3.06 -0.91
CA GLN A 32 -10.06 -2.26 0.18
C GLN A 32 -9.33 -2.65 1.47
N ALA A 33 -8.64 -1.69 2.09
CA ALA A 33 -8.01 -1.91 3.38
C ALA A 33 -9.08 -2.00 4.49
N SER A 34 -8.97 -3.00 5.37
CA SER A 34 -9.90 -3.16 6.50
C SER A 34 -9.84 -1.91 7.38
N LYS A 35 -11.03 -1.39 7.72
CA LYS A 35 -11.22 -0.15 8.48
C LYS A 35 -10.80 1.12 7.74
N SER A 36 -10.60 1.05 6.42
CA SER A 36 -10.42 2.21 5.55
C SER A 36 -11.65 2.39 4.65
N THR A 37 -12.06 3.63 4.46
CA THR A 37 -13.04 4.06 3.44
C THR A 37 -12.40 4.15 2.05
N THR A 38 -11.09 3.93 1.95
CA THR A 38 -10.37 4.08 0.69
C THR A 38 -10.32 2.74 -0.04
N THR A 39 -10.74 2.77 -1.30
CA THR A 39 -10.65 1.64 -2.24
C THR A 39 -9.65 1.99 -3.34
N ALA A 40 -8.75 1.06 -3.67
CA ALA A 40 -7.81 1.21 -4.76
C ALA A 40 -8.13 0.20 -5.87
N THR A 41 -8.31 0.67 -7.09
CA THR A 41 -8.52 -0.16 -8.28
C THR A 41 -7.24 -0.16 -9.11
N ILE A 42 -6.65 -1.33 -9.29
CA ILE A 42 -5.45 -1.54 -10.10
C ILE A 42 -5.87 -2.15 -11.43
N THR A 43 -5.60 -1.49 -12.55
CA THR A 43 -5.90 -2.01 -13.89
C THR A 43 -4.64 -2.60 -14.51
N PHE A 44 -4.75 -3.76 -15.16
CA PHE A 44 -3.69 -4.49 -15.83
C PHE A 44 -3.88 -4.51 -17.35
N PHE A 45 -2.77 -4.57 -18.08
CA PHE A 45 -2.73 -4.92 -19.50
C PHE A 45 -1.83 -6.15 -19.65
N GLY A 46 -2.44 -7.33 -19.79
CA GLY A 46 -1.73 -8.60 -19.67
C GLY A 46 -1.20 -8.80 -18.25
N SER A 47 0.12 -8.97 -18.10
CA SER A 47 0.80 -9.15 -16.81
C SER A 47 1.39 -7.87 -16.22
N ILE A 48 1.22 -6.72 -16.89
CA ILE A 48 1.78 -5.43 -16.47
C ILE A 48 0.65 -4.57 -15.92
N TYR A 49 0.88 -3.94 -14.75
CA TYR A 49 -0.08 -2.94 -14.26
C TYR A 49 -0.03 -1.70 -15.15
N SER A 50 -1.20 -1.20 -15.52
CA SER A 50 -1.41 -0.06 -16.40
C SER A 50 -1.72 1.22 -15.62
N SER A 51 -2.58 1.14 -14.60
CA SER A 51 -2.99 2.30 -13.79
C SER A 51 -3.45 1.88 -12.40
N ILE A 52 -3.43 2.84 -11.48
CA ILE A 52 -3.97 2.69 -10.12
C ILE A 52 -4.85 3.91 -9.84
N ASP A 53 -6.12 3.67 -9.57
CA ASP A 53 -7.10 4.69 -9.19
C ASP A 53 -7.47 4.51 -7.72
N ILE A 54 -7.39 5.58 -6.93
CA ILE A 54 -7.70 5.56 -5.50
C ILE A 54 -8.96 6.38 -5.29
N LEU A 55 -10.02 5.73 -4.82
CA LEU A 55 -11.30 6.34 -4.52
C LEU A 55 -11.53 6.34 -3.01
N ASP A 56 -11.77 7.52 -2.43
CA ASP A 56 -12.17 7.64 -1.05
C ASP A 56 -13.71 7.67 -0.96
N THR A 57 -14.31 6.65 -0.35
CA THR A 57 -15.76 6.57 -0.15
C THR A 57 -16.09 7.11 1.24
N HIS A 58 -16.03 8.43 1.38
CA HIS A 58 -16.33 9.12 2.65
C HIS A 58 -17.74 8.85 3.18
#